data_AF-A0A7J5ZN15-F1
#
_entry.id   AF-A0A7J5ZN15-F1
#
_cell.length_a   1.000
_cell.length_b   1.000
_cell.length_c   1.000
_cell.angle_alpha   90.00
_cell.angle_beta   90.00
_cell.angle_gamma   90.00
#
_symmetry.space_group_name_H-M   'P 1'
#
loop_
_entity.id
_entity.type
_entity.pdbx_description
1 polymer ?
#
loop_
_entity_poly.entity_id
_entity_poly.type
_entity_poly.pdbx_seq_one_letter_code
_entity_poly.pdbx_strand_id
1 'polypeptide(L)'
;MVENTDREVEQLCSFLGLSTPTEERQRIISNVHFDVMKQNKMTNYSTASVMDFTISPFMRKGKVGDWKNHFTMAQNEQFDKHYKQKMKNSTLKFRTEI
;
A
#
# COMPACT_ATOMS: atom_id res chain seq x y z
N MET A 1 -4.93 2.22 -5.48
CA MET A 1 -5.45 1.81 -4.15
C MET A 1 -5.52 2.96 -3.14
N VAL A 2 -4.40 3.49 -2.61
CA VAL A 2 -4.45 4.47 -1.49
C VAL A 2 -5.20 5.78 -1.81
N GLU A 3 -5.06 6.32 -3.02
CA GLU A 3 -5.74 7.57 -3.43
C GLU A 3 -7.26 7.44 -3.52
N ASN A 4 -7.74 6.32 -4.03
CA ASN A 4 -9.16 6.06 -4.26
C ASN A 4 -9.41 4.55 -4.19
N THR A 5 -9.69 4.05 -2.98
CA THR A 5 -9.91 2.62 -2.77
C THR A 5 -11.17 2.12 -3.48
N ASP A 6 -12.22 2.95 -3.56
CA ASP A 6 -13.50 2.59 -4.17
C ASP A 6 -13.36 2.18 -5.64
N ARG A 7 -12.71 3.05 -6.44
CA ARG A 7 -12.43 2.77 -7.85
C ARG A 7 -11.65 1.48 -8.05
N GLU A 8 -10.72 1.19 -7.16
CA GLU A 8 -9.76 0.10 -7.33
C GLU A 8 -10.39 -1.24 -6.92
N VAL A 9 -11.26 -1.22 -5.90
CA VAL A 9 -12.13 -2.36 -5.58
C VAL A 9 -13.11 -2.62 -6.72
N GLU A 10 -13.73 -1.59 -7.29
CA GLU A 10 -14.61 -1.73 -8.45
C GLU A 10 -13.89 -2.37 -9.66
N GLN A 11 -12.67 -1.93 -9.97
CA GLN A 11 -11.85 -2.53 -11.01
C GLN A 11 -11.53 -4.01 -10.73
N LEU A 12 -11.19 -4.35 -9.48
CA LEU A 12 -10.94 -5.74 -9.09
C LEU A 12 -12.19 -6.60 -9.27
N CYS A 13 -13.36 -6.10 -8.88
CA CYS A 13 -14.62 -6.82 -9.04
C CYS A 13 -14.99 -7.01 -10.51
N SER A 14 -14.80 -5.99 -11.34
CA SER A 14 -14.96 -6.10 -12.79
C SER A 14 -14.03 -7.15 -13.39
N PHE A 15 -12.75 -7.16 -12.99
CA PHE A 15 -11.77 -8.15 -13.43
C PHE A 15 -12.18 -9.59 -13.06
N LEU A 16 -12.76 -9.77 -11.87
CA LEU A 16 -13.25 -11.06 -11.39
C LEU A 16 -14.64 -11.44 -11.94
N GLY A 17 -15.29 -10.58 -12.73
CA GLY A 17 -16.64 -10.81 -13.24
C GLY A 17 -17.73 -10.75 -12.16
N LEU A 18 -17.48 -10.03 -11.06
CA LEU A 18 -18.40 -9.90 -9.93
C LEU A 18 -19.23 -8.61 -10.02
N SER A 19 -20.53 -8.73 -9.79
CA SER A 19 -21.37 -7.56 -9.50
C SER A 19 -21.11 -7.09 -8.08
N THR A 20 -20.79 -5.82 -7.89
CA THR A 20 -20.66 -5.23 -6.55
C THR A 20 -21.66 -4.10 -6.35
N PRO A 21 -22.80 -4.39 -5.68
CA PRO A 21 -23.67 -3.35 -5.16
C PRO A 21 -22.87 -2.36 -4.30
N THR A 22 -23.27 -1.09 -4.33
CA THR A 22 -22.58 -0.02 -3.60
C THR A 22 -22.42 -0.33 -2.12
N GLU A 23 -23.43 -0.93 -1.47
CA GLU A 23 -23.39 -1.30 -0.06
C GLU A 23 -22.28 -2.32 0.26
N GLU A 24 -22.19 -3.39 -0.53
CA GLU A 24 -21.14 -4.40 -0.39
C GLU A 24 -19.75 -3.81 -0.62
N ARG A 25 -19.61 -2.93 -1.61
CA ARG A 25 -18.36 -2.23 -1.89
C ARG A 25 -17.94 -1.32 -0.73
N GLN A 26 -18.87 -0.56 -0.15
CA GLN A 26 -18.61 0.25 1.04
C GLN A 26 -18.22 -0.60 2.25
N ARG A 27 -18.86 -1.75 2.44
CA ARG A 27 -18.49 -2.71 3.49
C ARG A 27 -17.07 -3.24 3.29
N ILE A 28 -16.68 -3.59 2.06
CA ILE A 28 -15.32 -4.00 1.73
C ILE A 28 -14.32 -2.88 2.07
N ILE A 29 -14.53 -1.67 1.54
CA ILE A 29 -13.63 -0.52 1.74
C ILE A 29 -13.41 -0.24 3.22
N SER A 30 -14.49 -0.28 4.01
CA SER A 30 -14.46 -0.05 5.46
C SER A 30 -13.59 -1.08 6.17
N ASN A 31 -13.72 -2.37 5.81
CA ASN A 31 -12.97 -3.46 6.45
C ASN A 31 -11.50 -3.54 6.00
N VAL A 32 -11.19 -3.12 4.77
CA VAL A 32 -9.82 -3.12 4.24
C VAL A 32 -9.06 -1.81 4.53
N HIS A 33 -9.68 -0.87 5.24
CA HIS A 33 -8.98 0.34 5.67
C HIS A 33 -7.81 -0.03 6.60
N PHE A 34 -6.69 0.68 6.47
CA PHE A 34 -5.43 0.33 7.13
C PHE A 34 -5.59 0.17 8.65
N ASP A 35 -6.27 1.12 9.31
CA ASP A 35 -6.44 1.07 10.77
C ASP A 35 -7.29 -0.12 11.22
N VAL A 36 -8.28 -0.51 10.42
CA VAL A 36 -9.12 -1.69 10.69
C VAL A 36 -8.29 -2.97 10.54
N MET A 37 -7.55 -3.10 9.44
CA MET A 37 -6.66 -4.24 9.21
C MET A 37 -5.53 -4.32 10.24
N LYS A 38 -5.03 -3.18 10.74
CA LYS A 38 -4.00 -3.11 11.77
C LYS A 38 -4.48 -3.64 13.12
N GLN A 39 -5.75 -3.44 13.46
CA GLN A 39 -6.35 -3.95 14.70
C GLN A 39 -6.83 -5.41 14.58
N ASN A 40 -7.10 -5.89 13.36
CA ASN A 40 -7.57 -7.24 13.12
C ASN A 40 -6.42 -8.27 13.21
N LYS A 41 -6.50 -9.15 14.22
CA LYS A 41 -5.53 -10.24 14.48
C LYS A 41 -5.38 -11.24 13.32
N MET A 42 -6.40 -11.35 12.45
CA MET A 42 -6.36 -12.23 11.28
C MET A 42 -5.57 -11.64 10.11
N THR A 43 -5.26 -10.34 10.15
CA THR A 43 -4.58 -9.63 9.04
C THR A 43 -3.29 -8.94 9.47
N ASN A 44 -3.12 -8.58 10.74
CA ASN A 44 -1.98 -7.80 11.21
C ASN A 44 -0.73 -8.63 11.59
N TYR A 45 -0.79 -9.95 11.39
CA TYR A 45 0.28 -10.91 11.70
C TYR A 45 0.65 -11.06 13.18
N SER A 46 -0.09 -10.47 14.13
CA SER A 46 0.26 -10.53 15.56
C SER A 46 0.31 -11.95 16.15
N THR A 47 -0.26 -12.94 15.45
CA THR A 47 -0.26 -14.35 15.84
C THR A 47 0.91 -15.16 15.27
N ALA A 48 1.73 -14.56 14.40
CA ALA A 48 2.89 -15.22 13.78
C ALA A 48 4.09 -15.23 14.74
N SER A 49 4.51 -16.41 15.19
CA SER A 49 5.61 -16.58 16.15
C SER A 49 7.01 -16.27 15.60
N VAL A 50 7.15 -16.19 14.27
CA VAL A 50 8.43 -15.94 13.59
C VAL A 50 8.79 -14.46 13.48
N MET A 51 7.91 -13.55 13.90
CA MET A 51 8.11 -12.10 13.75
C MET A 51 8.14 -11.40 15.12
N ASP A 52 9.12 -10.53 15.32
CA ASP A 52 9.22 -9.68 16.51
C ASP A 52 8.67 -8.27 16.22
N PHE A 53 7.46 -8.01 16.69
CA PHE A 53 6.79 -6.71 16.49
C PHE A 53 7.16 -5.65 17.52
N THR A 54 7.99 -5.97 18.52
CA THR A 54 8.58 -4.96 19.42
C THR A 54 9.61 -4.11 18.70
N ILE A 55 10.28 -4.67 17.69
CA ILE A 55 11.21 -3.97 16.79
C ILE A 55 10.42 -3.09 15.81
N SER A 56 9.46 -3.67 15.10
CA SER A 56 8.56 -2.92 14.22
C SER A 56 7.28 -3.71 13.92
N PRO A 57 6.10 -3.09 14.00
CA PRO A 57 4.85 -3.77 13.65
C PRO A 57 4.78 -4.02 12.13
N PHE A 58 4.19 -5.16 11.73
CA PHE A 58 3.95 -5.49 10.32
C PHE A 58 3.12 -4.39 9.61
N MET A 59 1.97 -4.04 10.20
CA MET A 59 1.15 -2.92 9.78
C MET A 59 1.73 -1.59 10.31
N ARG A 60 2.83 -1.14 9.70
CA ARG A 60 3.66 -0.02 10.20
C ARG A 60 2.99 1.35 10.09
N LYS A 61 2.87 1.91 8.87
CA LYS A 61 2.30 3.25 8.63
C LYS A 61 1.21 3.33 7.56
N GLY A 62 1.21 2.44 6.56
CA GLY A 62 0.13 2.40 5.55
C GLY A 62 0.00 3.64 4.67
N LYS A 63 1.10 4.38 4.42
CA LYS A 63 1.06 5.66 3.68
C LYS A 63 2.10 5.68 2.55
N VAL A 64 1.74 6.34 1.44
CA VAL A 64 2.68 6.66 0.37
C VAL A 64 3.45 7.94 0.73
N GLY A 65 4.74 7.99 0.40
CA GLY A 65 5.60 9.14 0.68
C GLY A 65 6.43 9.06 1.97
N ASP A 66 6.25 8.04 2.81
CA ASP A 66 7.01 7.93 4.08
C ASP A 66 8.53 7.74 3.88
N TRP A 67 8.97 7.40 2.67
CA TRP A 67 10.40 7.38 2.32
C TRP A 67 11.09 8.73 2.58
N LYS A 68 10.37 9.86 2.47
CA LYS A 68 10.89 11.21 2.74
C LYS A 68 11.35 11.38 4.20
N ASN A 69 10.82 10.59 5.13
CA ASN A 69 11.23 10.60 6.54
C ASN A 69 12.50 9.77 6.80
N HIS A 70 13.04 9.07 5.79
CA HIS A 70 14.15 8.13 5.94
C HIS A 70 15.33 8.48 5.03
N PHE A 71 15.07 9.04 3.85
CA PHE A 71 16.11 9.40 2.89
C PHE A 71 16.67 10.78 3.18
N THR A 72 18.00 10.87 3.24
CA THR A 72 18.67 12.17 3.12
C THR A 72 18.60 12.66 1.67
N MET A 73 18.84 13.96 1.45
CA MET A 73 18.88 14.53 0.10
C MET A 73 19.91 13.82 -0.79
N ALA A 74 21.12 13.58 -0.28
CA ALA A 74 22.19 12.91 -1.01
C ALA A 74 21.82 11.46 -1.38
N GLN A 75 21.19 10.72 -0.46
CA GLN A 75 20.71 9.37 -0.75
C GLN A 75 19.63 9.37 -1.83
N ASN A 76 18.70 10.33 -1.78
CA ASN A 76 17.65 10.44 -2.77
C ASN A 76 18.21 10.78 -4.16
N GLU A 77 19.13 11.73 -4.27
CA GLU A 77 19.80 12.07 -5.54
C GLU A 77 20.52 10.86 -6.16
N GLN A 78 21.25 10.10 -5.34
CA GLN A 78 21.91 8.87 -5.78
C GLN A 78 20.90 7.83 -6.25
N PHE A 79 19.82 7.63 -5.49
CA PHE A 79 18.75 6.70 -5.83
C PHE A 79 18.06 7.08 -7.14
N ASP A 80 17.68 8.34 -7.31
CA ASP A 80 16.99 8.84 -8.50
C ASP A 80 17.83 8.68 -9.76
N LYS A 81 19.15 8.94 -9.69
CA LYS A 81 20.06 8.71 -10.82
C LYS A 81 20.11 7.23 -11.20
N HIS A 82 20.23 6.34 -10.22
CA HIS A 82 20.23 4.91 -10.44
C HIS A 82 18.88 4.41 -11.01
N TYR A 83 17.76 4.86 -10.43
CA TYR A 83 16.42 4.49 -10.85
C TYR A 83 16.13 4.91 -12.29
N LYS A 84 16.47 6.15 -12.68
CA LYS A 84 16.32 6.64 -14.06
C LYS A 84 17.04 5.75 -15.07
N GLN A 85 18.26 5.31 -14.76
CA GLN A 85 19.00 4.42 -15.66
C GLN A 85 18.37 3.03 -15.75
N LYS A 86 17.89 2.47 -14.63
CA LYS A 86 17.27 1.13 -14.60
C LYS A 86 15.89 1.10 -15.27
N MET A 87 15.14 2.20 -15.18
CA MET A 87 13.76 2.29 -15.66
C MET A 87 13.62 2.95 -17.03
N LYS A 88 14.72 3.38 -17.67
CA LYS A 88 14.72 4.20 -18.90
C LYS A 88 13.87 3.67 -20.05
N ASN A 89 13.75 2.35 -20.18
CA ASN A 89 12.99 1.70 -21.27
C ASN A 89 11.67 1.09 -20.80
N SER A 90 11.23 1.40 -19.58
CA SER A 90 9.96 0.94 -19.03
C SER A 90 8.85 1.93 -19.34
N THR A 91 7.67 1.42 -19.70
CA THR A 91 6.44 2.21 -19.79
C THR A 91 5.79 2.44 -18.44
N LEU A 92 6.24 1.74 -17.38
CA LEU A 92 5.70 1.87 -16.04
C LEU A 92 5.94 3.26 -15.46
N LYS A 93 4.92 3.80 -14.80
CA LYS A 93 4.95 5.08 -14.09
C LYS A 93 4.56 4.85 -12.65
N PHE A 94 5.38 5.35 -11.73
CA PHE A 94 5.16 5.27 -10.30
C PHE A 94 5.01 6.68 -9.74
N ARG A 95 4.15 6.83 -8.74
CA ARG A 95 4.06 8.04 -7.92
C ARG A 95 4.70 7.75 -6.57
N THR A 96 5.61 8.63 -6.14
CA THR A 96 6.32 8.51 -4.85
C THR A 96 5.59 9.22 -3.72
N GLU A 97 4.50 9.91 -4.04
CA GLU A 97 3.55 10.58 -3.17
C GLU A 97 2.15 10.52 -3.80
N ILE A 98 1.11 10.70 -2.99
CA ILE A 98 -0.29 10.73 -3.40
C ILE A 98 -0.91 11.98 -2.80
#